data_AF-A0A2C1KTX9-F1
#
_entry.id   AF-A0A2C1KTX9-F1
#
_cell.length_a   1.000
_cell.length_b   1.000
_cell.length_c   1.000
_cell.angle_alpha   90.00
_cell.angle_beta   90.00
_cell.angle_gamma   90.00
#
_symmetry.space_group_name_H-M   'P 1'
#
loop_
_entity.id
_entity.type
_entity.pdbx_description
1 polymer ?
#
loop_
_entity_poly.entity_id
_entity_poly.type
_entity_poly.pdbx_seq_one_letter_code
_entity_poly.pdbx_strand_id
1 'polypeptide(L)'
;MKSRTFETTNNYKLTIKNRKSAVIFEIEEEQANKHYQYWFAFTPDGFIDFIKYIEKIANESWVNLQPKEADSLGSDYYEYYDRELDNNGYLRIKNNGLLIERPSLESNRLYQFNKKKMESFIYDLRGK
;
A
#
# COMPACT_ATOMS: atom_id res chain seq x y z
N MET A 1 7.68 15.77 -1.58
CA MET A 1 6.65 14.73 -1.38
C MET A 1 6.00 14.51 -2.72
N LYS A 2 6.06 13.30 -3.29
CA LYS A 2 5.32 12.98 -4.52
C LYS A 2 4.05 12.23 -4.14
N SER A 3 3.06 12.34 -5.02
CA SER A 3 1.79 11.66 -4.89
C SER A 3 1.32 11.23 -6.28
N ARG A 4 0.68 10.08 -6.37
CA ARG A 4 -0.04 9.64 -7.57
C ARG A 4 -1.29 8.90 -7.15
N THR A 5 -2.39 9.18 -7.84
CA THR A 5 -3.66 8.49 -7.65
C THR A 5 -3.88 7.51 -8.79
N PHE A 6 -4.30 6.31 -8.43
CA PHE A 6 -4.70 5.25 -9.36
C PHE A 6 -6.19 5.04 -9.23
N GLU A 7 -6.90 5.18 -10.35
CA GLU A 7 -8.29 4.78 -10.46
C GLU A 7 -8.37 3.30 -10.81
N THR A 8 -9.22 2.58 -10.08
CA THR A 8 -9.40 1.13 -10.21
C THR A 8 -10.66 0.80 -10.99
N THR A 9 -10.78 -0.43 -11.49
CA THR A 9 -11.93 -0.87 -12.31
C THR A 9 -13.23 -0.92 -11.53
N ASN A 10 -13.17 -0.93 -10.20
CA ASN A 10 -14.32 -0.79 -9.32
C ASN A 10 -14.47 0.63 -8.74
N ASN A 11 -13.95 1.63 -9.46
CA ASN A 11 -14.10 3.06 -9.23
C ASN A 11 -13.50 3.58 -7.92
N TYR A 12 -12.70 2.81 -7.20
CA TYR A 12 -11.92 3.36 -6.09
C TYR A 12 -10.69 4.09 -6.59
N LYS A 13 -10.32 5.17 -5.89
CA LYS A 13 -9.11 5.95 -6.12
C LYS A 13 -8.12 5.69 -4.98
N LEU A 14 -7.06 4.95 -5.32
CA LEU A 14 -5.96 4.68 -4.41
C LEU A 14 -4.86 5.74 -4.61
N THR A 15 -4.64 6.55 -3.59
CA THR A 15 -3.58 7.57 -3.61
C THR A 15 -2.34 7.05 -2.89
N ILE A 16 -1.20 7.13 -3.57
CA ILE A 16 0.09 6.70 -3.07
C ILE A 16 0.96 7.92 -2.86
N LYS A 17 1.39 8.14 -1.61
CA LYS A 17 2.25 9.26 -1.20
C LYS A 17 3.59 8.76 -0.70
N ASN A 18 4.65 9.53 -0.88
CA ASN A 18 5.96 9.18 -0.35
C ASN A 18 6.67 10.34 0.39
N ARG A 19 7.38 9.99 1.45
CA ARG A 19 8.31 10.84 2.19
C ARG A 19 9.61 10.09 2.46
N LYS A 20 10.63 10.78 2.98
CA LYS A 20 12.00 10.26 3.19
C LYS A 20 12.09 8.93 3.97
N SER A 21 11.05 8.49 4.66
CA SER A 21 11.08 7.27 5.47
C SER A 21 9.79 6.45 5.43
N ALA A 22 8.84 6.80 4.55
CA ALA A 22 7.57 6.10 4.46
C ALA A 22 6.93 6.24 3.07
N VAL A 23 6.20 5.20 2.69
CA VAL A 23 5.23 5.22 1.59
C VAL A 23 3.86 4.98 2.22
N ILE A 24 2.87 5.78 1.85
CA ILE A 24 1.56 5.83 2.49
C ILE A 24 0.51 5.59 1.42
N PHE A 25 -0.42 4.69 1.70
CA PHE A 25 -1.60 4.43 0.89
C PHE A 25 -2.80 5.10 1.54
N GLU A 26 -3.56 5.84 0.75
CA GLU A 26 -4.77 6.55 1.18
C GLU A 26 -5.90 6.31 0.19
N ILE A 27 -7.13 6.30 0.70
CA ILE A 27 -8.33 6.39 -0.13
C ILE A 27 -8.74 7.85 -0.31
N GLU A 28 -9.38 8.18 -1.43
CA GLU A 28 -10.00 9.49 -1.61
C GLU A 28 -11.06 9.75 -0.54
N GLU A 29 -11.09 10.97 0.01
CA GLU A 29 -11.92 11.34 1.17
C GLU A 29 -13.41 11.13 0.90
N GLU A 30 -13.88 11.48 -0.30
CA GLU A 30 -15.27 11.27 -0.73
C GLU A 30 -15.65 9.77 -0.79
N GLN A 31 -14.65 8.89 -0.90
CA GLN A 31 -14.80 7.44 -0.97
C GLN A 31 -14.44 6.74 0.35
N ALA A 32 -14.04 7.48 1.38
CA ALA A 32 -13.80 7.00 2.73
C ALA A 32 -15.13 6.70 3.44
N ASN A 33 -15.97 5.89 2.79
CA ASN A 33 -17.23 5.34 3.26
C ASN A 33 -16.99 4.59 4.59
N LYS A 34 -18.00 4.37 5.44
CA LYS A 34 -17.87 3.67 6.74
C LYS A 34 -17.45 2.18 6.67
N HIS A 35 -16.77 1.75 5.61
CA HIS A 35 -16.18 0.43 5.45
C HIS A 35 -14.74 0.40 5.95
N TYR A 36 -14.36 -0.72 6.56
CA TYR A 36 -12.98 -0.99 6.94
C TYR A 36 -12.18 -1.60 5.78
N GLN A 37 -12.84 -2.32 4.87
CA GLN A 37 -12.18 -3.12 3.84
C GLN A 37 -12.45 -2.58 2.44
N TYR A 38 -11.38 -2.46 1.64
CA TYR A 38 -11.42 -2.01 0.26
C TYR A 38 -10.67 -2.96 -0.65
N TRP A 39 -11.30 -3.29 -1.76
CA TRP A 39 -10.69 -4.06 -2.84
C TRP A 39 -10.31 -3.10 -3.96
N PHE A 40 -9.05 -2.96 -4.29
CA PHE A 40 -8.55 -2.10 -5.37
C PHE A 40 -8.23 -2.96 -6.58
N ALA A 41 -9.17 -3.07 -7.50
CA ALA A 41 -9.05 -3.93 -8.67
C ALA A 41 -8.42 -3.18 -9.85
N PHE A 42 -7.28 -3.63 -10.36
CA PHE A 42 -6.64 -2.98 -11.51
C PHE A 42 -6.92 -3.77 -12.79
N THR A 43 -6.86 -3.09 -13.92
CA THR A 43 -6.61 -3.75 -15.20
C THR A 43 -5.19 -4.36 -15.16
N PRO A 44 -4.88 -5.37 -15.98
CA PRO A 44 -3.52 -5.91 -16.06
C PRO A 44 -2.45 -4.82 -16.29
N ASP A 45 -2.68 -3.94 -17.27
CA ASP A 45 -1.75 -2.83 -17.58
C ASP A 45 -1.67 -1.81 -16.45
N GLY A 46 -2.81 -1.50 -15.80
CA GLY A 46 -2.86 -0.61 -14.65
C GLY A 46 -2.11 -1.17 -13.45
N PHE A 47 -2.13 -2.50 -13.27
CA PHE A 47 -1.39 -3.17 -12.20
C PHE A 47 0.12 -3.15 -12.47
N ILE A 48 0.55 -3.36 -13.71
CA ILE A 48 1.96 -3.23 -14.11
C ILE A 48 2.46 -1.80 -13.87
N ASP A 49 1.67 -0.78 -14.23
CA ASP A 49 2.00 0.62 -13.98
C ASP A 49 2.03 0.95 -12.48
N PHE A 50 1.10 0.39 -11.70
CA PHE A 50 1.13 0.47 -10.24
C PHE A 50 2.42 -0.11 -9.66
N ILE A 51 2.81 -1.33 -10.06
CA ILE A 51 4.04 -1.99 -9.59
C ILE A 51 5.26 -1.12 -9.90
N LYS A 52 5.41 -0.66 -11.16
CA LYS A 52 6.51 0.22 -11.57
C LYS A 52 6.56 1.51 -10.74
N TYR A 53 5.41 2.08 -10.43
CA TYR A 53 5.34 3.27 -9.61
C TYR A 53 5.75 3.00 -8.16
N ILE A 54 5.31 1.89 -7.55
CA ILE A 54 5.72 1.49 -6.20
C ILE A 54 7.23 1.32 -6.11
N GLU A 55 7.84 0.61 -7.06
CA GLU A 55 9.30 0.44 -7.08
C GLU A 55 10.02 1.78 -7.18
N LYS A 56 9.55 2.67 -8.05
CA LYS A 56 10.12 4.01 -8.21
C LYS A 56 10.08 4.80 -6.89
N ILE A 57 8.90 4.95 -6.29
CA ILE A 57 8.77 5.76 -5.06
C ILE A 57 9.48 5.13 -3.86
N ALA A 58 9.58 3.80 -3.82
CA ALA A 58 10.28 3.09 -2.76
C ALA A 58 11.79 3.39 -2.82
N ASN A 59 12.39 3.34 -4.03
CA ASN A 59 13.79 3.71 -4.23
C ASN A 59 14.07 5.20 -3.97
N GLU A 60 13.08 6.08 -4.17
CA GLU A 60 13.18 7.50 -3.79
C GLU A 60 13.06 7.72 -2.28
N SER A 61 12.38 6.82 -1.56
CA SER A 61 12.14 6.96 -0.12
C SER A 61 13.24 6.31 0.71
N TRP A 62 13.84 5.22 0.24
CA TRP A 62 14.86 4.50 0.98
C TRP A 62 16.07 4.17 0.12
N VAL A 63 17.26 4.49 0.63
CA VAL A 63 18.53 4.07 0.03
C VAL A 63 18.73 2.56 0.24
N ASN A 64 19.27 1.88 -0.77
CA ASN A 64 19.57 0.44 -0.75
C ASN A 64 18.36 -0.40 -0.35
N LEU A 65 17.20 -0.13 -0.93
CA LEU A 65 16.02 -0.98 -0.76
C LEU A 65 16.24 -2.30 -1.51
N GLN A 66 16.10 -3.43 -0.81
CA GLN A 66 16.37 -4.76 -1.37
C GLN A 66 15.14 -5.63 -1.17
N PRO A 67 14.29 -5.81 -2.20
CA PRO A 67 13.12 -6.67 -2.10
C PRO A 67 13.51 -8.10 -1.71
N LYS A 68 12.87 -8.63 -0.67
CA LYS A 68 13.15 -9.95 -0.10
C LYS A 68 11.94 -10.46 0.66
N GLU A 69 11.85 -11.77 0.82
CA GLU A 69 10.81 -12.40 1.63
C GLU A 69 10.85 -11.90 3.09
N ALA A 70 9.68 -11.87 3.73
CA ALA A 70 9.58 -11.51 5.13
C ALA A 70 10.13 -12.64 6.02
N ASP A 71 10.97 -12.26 6.98
CA ASP A 71 11.58 -13.15 7.98
C ASP A 71 10.99 -12.99 9.38
N SER A 72 10.04 -12.07 9.55
CA SER A 72 9.40 -11.76 10.83
C SER A 72 8.07 -11.01 10.62
N LEU A 73 7.22 -10.95 11.65
CA LEU A 73 6.00 -10.11 11.64
C LEU A 73 6.29 -8.62 11.39
N GLY A 74 7.46 -8.15 11.83
CA GLY A 74 7.88 -6.76 11.64
C GLY A 74 8.31 -6.43 10.21
N SER A 75 8.74 -7.46 9.45
CA SER A 75 9.11 -7.35 8.03
C SER A 75 7.97 -7.73 7.10
N ASP A 76 6.99 -8.52 7.52
CA ASP A 76 5.83 -8.92 6.70
C ASP A 76 4.87 -7.74 6.48
N TYR A 77 4.53 -7.42 5.23
CA TYR A 77 3.58 -6.35 4.91
C TYR A 77 2.12 -6.70 5.22
N TYR A 78 1.81 -7.96 5.50
CA TYR A 78 0.43 -8.41 5.73
C TYR A 78 -0.31 -7.59 6.79
N GLU A 79 0.35 -7.26 7.91
CA GLU A 79 -0.23 -6.50 9.02
C GLU A 79 0.50 -5.17 9.22
N TYR A 80 -0.24 -4.13 9.57
CA TYR A 80 0.29 -2.84 9.97
C TYR A 80 -0.42 -2.32 11.22
N TYR A 81 0.32 -2.20 12.31
CA TYR A 81 -0.15 -1.50 13.49
C TYR A 81 0.05 0.01 13.34
N ASP A 82 -1.05 0.76 13.26
CA ASP A 82 -1.03 2.21 13.29
C ASP A 82 -1.05 2.70 14.73
N ARG A 83 0.09 3.22 15.20
CA ARG A 83 0.24 3.71 16.57
C ARG A 83 -0.59 4.95 16.88
N GLU A 84 -0.89 5.77 15.88
CA GLU A 84 -1.69 6.99 16.08
C GLU A 84 -3.17 6.64 16.29
N LEU A 85 -3.62 5.56 15.65
CA LEU A 85 -5.00 5.08 15.70
C LEU A 85 -5.20 3.91 16.69
N ASP A 86 -4.10 3.45 17.31
CA ASP A 86 -4.05 2.30 18.22
C ASP A 86 -4.78 1.06 17.69
N ASN A 87 -4.61 0.77 16.40
CA ASN A 87 -5.29 -0.35 15.76
C ASN A 87 -4.52 -0.91 14.56
N ASN A 88 -4.84 -2.15 14.20
CA ASN A 88 -4.26 -2.84 13.07
C ASN A 88 -5.03 -2.58 11.77
N GLY A 89 -4.29 -2.47 10.67
CA GLY A 89 -4.77 -2.65 9.32
C GLY A 89 -4.07 -3.83 8.65
N TYR A 90 -4.62 -4.29 7.53
CA TYR A 90 -4.13 -5.46 6.79
C TYR A 90 -4.01 -5.15 5.30
N LEU A 91 -3.04 -5.78 4.65
CA LEU A 91 -2.80 -5.65 3.22
C LEU A 91 -2.54 -7.03 2.61
N ARG A 92 -3.25 -7.34 1.53
CA ARG A 92 -3.04 -8.57 0.76
C ARG A 92 -3.00 -8.25 -0.74
N ILE A 93 -2.11 -8.92 -1.47
CA ILE A 93 -2.13 -8.91 -2.93
C ILE A 93 -3.01 -10.07 -3.40
N LYS A 94 -4.00 -9.80 -4.25
CA LYS A 94 -4.91 -10.81 -4.79
C LYS A 94 -5.09 -10.56 -6.27
N ASN A 95 -4.92 -11.55 -7.17
CA ASN A 95 -5.03 -11.31 -8.62
C ASN A 95 -4.23 -10.05 -9.05
N ASN A 96 -4.83 -9.17 -9.85
CA ASN A 96 -4.28 -7.87 -10.27
C ASN A 96 -4.73 -6.74 -9.33
N GLY A 97 -4.60 -6.89 -8.02
CA GLY A 97 -5.00 -5.81 -7.12
C GLY A 97 -4.71 -6.05 -5.64
N LEU A 98 -5.23 -5.13 -4.83
CA LEU A 98 -4.93 -5.04 -3.40
C LEU A 98 -6.20 -5.11 -2.58
N LEU A 99 -6.21 -5.98 -1.58
CA LEU A 99 -7.20 -5.97 -0.52
C LEU A 99 -6.60 -5.27 0.69
N ILE A 100 -7.21 -4.18 1.13
CA ILE A 100 -6.72 -3.38 2.25
C ILE A 100 -7.81 -3.23 3.30
N GLU A 101 -7.47 -3.54 4.54
CA GLU A 101 -8.30 -3.29 5.72
C GLU A 101 -7.66 -2.14 6.49
N ARG A 102 -8.36 -1.00 6.61
CA ARG A 102 -7.83 0.18 7.29
C ARG A 102 -7.97 0.08 8.81
N PRO A 103 -7.06 0.69 9.58
CA PRO A 103 -7.12 0.67 11.05
C PRO A 103 -8.25 1.50 11.67
N SER A 104 -8.78 2.51 10.96
CA SER A 104 -9.83 3.39 11.49
C SER A 104 -10.75 3.94 10.41
N LEU A 105 -12.01 4.19 10.77
CA LEU A 105 -12.98 4.89 9.92
C LEU A 105 -12.73 6.40 9.85
N GLU A 106 -12.03 6.95 10.83
CA GLU A 106 -11.79 8.38 11.00
C GLU A 106 -10.58 8.89 10.20
N SER A 107 -9.91 8.00 9.47
CA SER A 107 -8.75 8.32 8.66
C SER A 107 -8.87 7.78 7.24
N ASN A 108 -8.41 8.58 6.28
CA ASN A 108 -8.25 8.16 4.89
C ASN A 108 -7.00 7.30 4.69
N ARG A 109 -6.12 7.21 5.69
CA ARG A 109 -4.93 6.37 5.67
C ARG A 109 -5.33 4.90 5.72
N LEU A 110 -4.94 4.17 4.68
CA LEU A 110 -5.16 2.73 4.59
C LEU A 110 -3.96 1.96 5.13
N TYR A 111 -2.75 2.41 4.82
CA TYR A 111 -1.52 1.71 5.18
C TYR A 111 -0.32 2.65 5.17
N GLN A 112 0.64 2.46 6.08
CA GLN A 112 1.93 3.15 6.05
C GLN A 112 3.09 2.15 6.11
N PHE A 113 3.84 2.06 5.01
CA PHE A 113 5.01 1.20 4.92
C PHE A 113 6.21 1.81 5.63
N ASN A 114 6.91 0.95 6.38
CA ASN A 114 8.33 1.14 6.67
C ASN A 114 9.18 0.43 5.60
N LYS A 115 10.51 0.59 5.66
CA LYS A 115 11.43 -0.01 4.69
C LYS A 115 11.27 -1.53 4.58
N LYS A 116 11.25 -2.24 5.72
CA LYS A 116 11.20 -3.72 5.74
C LYS A 116 9.91 -4.27 5.12
N LYS A 117 8.77 -3.68 5.47
CA LYS A 117 7.47 -4.06 4.90
C LYS A 117 7.38 -3.71 3.41
N MET A 118 7.99 -2.61 2.97
CA MET A 118 8.08 -2.32 1.54
C MET A 118 8.95 -3.34 0.79
N GLU A 119 10.05 -3.80 1.38
CA GLU A 119 10.91 -4.83 0.77
C GLU A 119 10.14 -6.13 0.53
N SER A 120 9.39 -6.62 1.52
CA SER A 120 8.54 -7.81 1.36
C SER A 120 7.38 -7.57 0.40
N PHE A 121 6.78 -6.38 0.41
CA PHE A 121 5.68 -6.07 -0.48
C PHE A 121 6.11 -6.06 -1.95
N ILE A 122 7.25 -5.44 -2.26
CA ILE A 122 7.79 -5.43 -3.62
C ILE A 122 8.23 -6.84 -4.04
N TYR A 123 8.78 -7.63 -3.12
CA TYR A 123 9.14 -9.02 -3.39
C TYR A 123 7.93 -9.82 -3.90
N ASP A 124 6.80 -9.75 -3.18
CA ASP A 124 5.58 -10.43 -3.58
C ASP A 124 4.91 -9.83 -4.82
N LEU A 125 4.96 -8.50 -4.99
CA LEU A 125 4.42 -7.83 -6.18
C LEU A 125 5.15 -8.26 -7.46
N ARG A 126 6.46 -8.48 -7.41
CA ARG A 126 7.25 -8.96 -8.56
C ARG A 126 6.89 -10.37 -8.99
N GLY A 127 6.31 -11.16 -8.09
CA GLY A 127 5.81 -12.50 -8.38
C GLY A 127 4.40 -12.53 -8.99
N LYS A 128 3.82 -11.37 -9.32
CA LYS A 128 2.49 -11.25 -9.94
C LYS A 128 2.55 -10.90 -11.42
#